data_AF-A0A7J5JDQ5-F1
#
_entry.id   AF-A0A7J5JDQ5-F1
#
_cell.length_a   1.000
_cell.length_b   1.000
_cell.length_c   1.000
_cell.angle_alpha   90.00
_cell.angle_beta   90.00
_cell.angle_gamma   90.00
#
_symmetry.space_group_name_H-M   'P 1'
#
loop_
_entity.id
_entity.type
_entity.pdbx_description
1 polymer ?
#
loop_
_entity_poly.entity_id
_entity_poly.type
_entity_poly.pdbx_seq_one_letter_code
_entity_poly.pdbx_strand_id
1 'polypeptide(L)' 'TDLLQASKFSQDKWPLAFELLNNCGGENHEGFIGMQDHGDDVWFRNIRVKVLD' A
#
# COMPACT_ATOMS: atom_id res chain seq x y z
N THR A 1 7.71 12.54 2.82
CA THR A 1 8.73 11.53 3.18
C THR A 1 8.92 11.37 4.68
N ASP A 2 8.78 12.43 5.48
CA ASP A 2 9.09 12.41 6.94
C ASP A 2 8.38 11.28 7.71
N LEU A 3 7.09 11.08 7.45
CA LEU A 3 6.31 9.99 8.06
C LEU A 3 6.83 8.60 7.66
N LEU A 4 7.29 8.44 6.42
CA LEU A 4 7.83 7.17 5.93
C LEU A 4 9.20 6.90 6.56
N GLN A 5 10.04 7.94 6.74
CA GLN A 5 11.32 7.81 7.43
C GLN A 5 11.15 7.48 8.92
N ALA A 6 10.11 7.97 9.58
CA ALA A 6 9.80 7.61 10.96
C ALA A 6 9.18 6.21 11.11
N SER A 7 8.80 5.56 10.00
CA SER A 7 8.09 4.27 10.03
C SER A 7 9.03 3.07 10.13
N LYS A 8 8.46 1.87 10.21
CA LYS A 8 9.22 0.62 10.09
C LYS A 8 9.90 0.46 8.72
N PHE A 9 9.42 1.17 7.69
CA PHE A 9 9.93 1.14 6.32
C PHE A 9 10.89 2.30 6.02
N SER A 10 11.59 2.82 7.03
CA SER A 10 12.61 3.86 6.82
C SER A 10 13.65 3.41 5.81
N GLN A 11 14.32 4.37 5.17
CA GLN A 11 15.32 4.09 4.13
C GLN A 11 16.46 3.19 4.65
N ASP A 12 16.87 3.40 5.90
CA ASP A 12 17.92 2.61 6.55
C ASP A 12 17.49 1.16 6.82
N LYS A 13 16.22 0.95 7.24
CA LYS A 13 15.72 -0.38 7.60
C LYS A 13 15.27 -1.20 6.38
N TRP A 14 14.64 -0.54 5.41
CA TRP A 14 14.03 -1.17 4.24
C TRP A 14 14.16 -0.28 2.99
N PRO A 15 15.37 -0.18 2.40
CA PRO A 15 15.67 0.79 1.34
C PRO A 15 14.78 0.63 0.10
N LEU A 16 14.56 -0.60 -0.36
CA LEU A 16 13.71 -0.85 -1.54
C LEU A 16 12.24 -0.54 -1.26
N ALA A 17 11.73 -0.90 -0.09
CA ALA A 17 10.35 -0.58 0.29
C ALA A 17 10.18 0.94 0.44
N PHE A 18 11.17 1.64 0.98
CA PHE A 18 11.16 3.09 1.11
C PHE A 18 11.07 3.77 -0.26
N GLU A 19 11.85 3.32 -1.24
CA GLU A 19 11.78 3.83 -2.62
C GLU A 19 10.39 3.61 -3.24
N LEU A 20 9.90 2.37 -3.19
CA LEU A 20 8.60 2.01 -3.78
C LEU A 20 7.43 2.74 -3.10
N LEU A 21 7.45 2.89 -1.77
CA LEU A 21 6.40 3.56 -1.02
C LEU A 21 6.40 5.09 -1.24
N ASN A 22 7.54 5.68 -1.58
CA ASN A 22 7.58 7.09 -1.98
C ASN A 22 7.02 7.32 -3.39
N ASN A 23 6.92 6.28 -4.21
CA ASN A 23 6.40 6.33 -5.57
C ASN A 23 5.21 5.36 -5.75
N CYS A 24 4.36 5.26 -4.73
CA CYS A 24 3.17 4.40 -4.79
C CYS A 24 2.32 4.74 -6.02
N GLY A 25 2.17 3.76 -6.90
CA GLY A 25 1.37 3.85 -8.12
C GLY A 25 2.06 4.46 -9.35
N GLY A 26 3.37 4.69 -9.28
CA GLY A 26 4.17 5.18 -10.40
C GLY A 26 3.71 6.54 -10.92
N GLU A 27 3.93 6.79 -12.21
CA GLU A 27 3.64 8.10 -12.83
C GLU A 27 2.17 8.53 -12.70
N ASN A 28 1.24 7.57 -12.73
CA ASN A 28 -0.20 7.85 -12.62
C ASN A 28 -0.71 7.83 -11.18
N HIS A 29 0.12 7.43 -10.21
CA HIS A 29 -0.28 7.24 -8.81
C HIS A 29 -1.52 6.33 -8.62
N GLU A 30 -1.63 5.28 -9.45
CA GLU A 30 -2.74 4.33 -9.44
C GLU A 30 -2.32 2.95 -8.89
N GLY A 31 -3.26 2.18 -8.35
CA GLY A 31 -2.93 0.87 -7.80
C GLY A 31 -4.14 -0.05 -7.65
N PHE A 32 -3.86 -1.29 -7.24
CA PHE A 32 -4.88 -2.29 -6.97
C PHE A 32 -5.35 -2.23 -5.50
N ILE A 33 -6.62 -2.51 -5.30
CA ILE A 33 -7.19 -2.76 -3.96
C ILE A 33 -7.05 -4.26 -3.69
N GLY A 34 -6.35 -4.61 -2.60
CA GLY A 34 -6.12 -5.99 -2.18
C GLY A 34 -6.64 -6.25 -0.77
N MET A 35 -6.84 -7.53 -0.45
CA MET A 35 -7.16 -7.99 0.91
C MET A 35 -5.98 -8.85 1.40
N GLN A 36 -5.51 -8.57 2.61
CA GLN A 36 -4.36 -9.28 3.17
C GLN A 36 -4.77 -10.69 3.59
N ASP A 37 -3.95 -11.67 3.23
CA ASP A 37 -4.06 -13.03 3.75
C ASP A 37 -3.10 -13.20 4.93
N HIS A 38 -3.66 -13.62 6.07
CA HIS A 38 -2.92 -13.90 7.30
C HIS A 38 -2.89 -15.40 7.66
N GLY A 39 -3.41 -16.27 6.78
CA GLY A 39 -3.49 -17.72 6.98
C GLY A 39 -4.78 -18.20 7.67
N ASP A 40 -5.73 -17.29 7.91
CA ASP A 40 -7.03 -17.57 8.51
C ASP A 40 -8.15 -17.47 7.46
N ASP A 41 -9.23 -18.23 7.65
CA ASP A 41 -10.40 -18.15 6.78
C ASP A 41 -11.18 -16.85 7.00
N VAL A 42 -11.29 -16.04 5.95
CA VAL A 42 -12.04 -14.78 5.96
C VAL A 42 -12.99 -14.73 4.76
N TRP A 43 -14.28 -14.46 5.03
CA TRP A 43 -15.31 -14.33 3.99
C TRP A 43 -15.67 -12.87 3.74
N PHE A 44 -15.70 -12.50 2.46
CA PHE A 44 -16.05 -11.16 2.01
C PHE A 44 -17.26 -11.21 1.08
N ARG A 45 -18.15 -10.22 1.20
CA ARG A 45 -19.26 -10.02 0.26
C ARG A 45 -19.61 -8.55 0.14
N ASN A 46 -20.25 -8.18 -0.97
CA ASN A 46 -20.77 -6.83 -1.22
C ASN A 46 -19.70 -5.70 -1.19
N ILE A 47 -18.45 -6.01 -1.56
CA ILE A 47 -17.40 -4.99 -1.76
C ILE A 47 -17.73 -4.23 -3.05
N ARG A 48 -17.87 -2.90 -2.94
CA ARG A 48 -18.22 -2.01 -4.06
C ARG A 48 -17.30 -0.79 -4.04
N VAL A 49 -16.96 -0.30 -5.23
CA VAL A 49 -16.13 0.88 -5.44
C VAL A 49 -16.94 1.94 -6.18
N LYS A 50 -16.78 3.21 -5.80
CA LYS A 50 -17.26 4.37 -6.56
C LYS A 50 -16.04 5.17 -6.98
N VAL A 51 -15.85 5.33 -8.30
CA VAL A 51 -14.83 6.24 -8.85
C VAL A 51 -15.25 7.68 -8.54
N LEU A 52 -14.30 8.50 -8.10
CA LEU A 52 -14.51 9.92 -7.86
C LEU A 52 -14.03 10.71 -9.08
N ASP A 53 -14.75 11.76 -9.45
CA ASP A 53 -14.35 12.74 -10.46
C ASP A 53 -13.50 13.86 -9.85
#